data_AF-A0A558J5W9-F1
#
_entry.id   AF-A0A558J5W9-F1
#
_cell.length_a   1.000
_cell.length_b   1.000
_cell.length_c   1.000
_cell.angle_alpha   90.00
_cell.angle_beta   90.00
_cell.angle_gamma   90.00
#
_symmetry.space_group_name_H-M   'P 1'
#
loop_
_entity.id
_entity.type
_entity.pdbx_description
1 polymer ?
#
loop_
_entity_poly.entity_id
_entity_poly.type
_entity_poly.pdbx_seq_one_letter_code
_entity_poly.pdbx_strand_id
1 'polypeptide(L)'
;MDKLDYAIKDVEHAFRQLEFAIKLMCYCELGHIDIEKFDTDITILLQNENVGFNAGGFEKDSIIMTSQMLVGTAFGVSAIVIDALYDAAGIKKNIKSREPKDDLQILVYMVRCAFAHNIAAPVWDARGPDFAREFYLPLTPEANVDLSQINGVSFDYEHIGGFAQWYKIKDAVIHAVRGT
;
A
#
# COMPACT_ATOMS: atom_id res chain seq x y z
N MET A 1 16.24 7.93 19.30
CA MET A 1 15.18 7.13 18.65
C MET A 1 15.91 6.17 17.75
N ASP A 2 15.77 4.87 18.01
CA ASP A 2 16.54 3.88 17.25
C ASP A 2 15.95 3.69 15.84
N LYS A 3 16.67 2.95 14.98
CA LYS A 3 16.26 2.70 13.60
C LYS A 3 14.90 2.01 13.49
N LEU A 4 14.55 1.14 14.43
CA LEU A 4 13.30 0.41 14.46
C LEU A 4 12.14 1.33 14.85
N ASP A 5 12.34 2.22 15.84
CA ASP A 5 11.35 3.23 16.21
C ASP A 5 10.95 4.13 15.03
N TYR A 6 11.93 4.55 14.22
CA TYR A 6 11.67 5.33 13.00
C TYR A 6 10.86 4.52 11.99
N ALA A 7 11.24 3.27 11.72
CA ALA A 7 10.53 2.42 10.77
C ALA A 7 9.08 2.14 11.20
N ILE A 8 8.82 1.96 12.50
CA ILE A 8 7.45 1.80 13.01
C ILE A 8 6.63 3.08 12.77
N LYS A 9 7.22 4.26 13.01
CA LYS A 9 6.55 5.53 12.72
C LYS A 9 6.27 5.71 11.23
N ASP A 10 7.17 5.28 10.37
CA ASP A 10 6.96 5.33 8.92
C ASP A 10 5.77 4.46 8.50
N VAL A 11 5.61 3.28 9.10
CA VAL A 11 4.41 2.45 8.91
C VAL A 11 3.15 3.16 9.40
N GLU A 12 3.16 3.75 10.60
CA GLU A 12 2.02 4.53 11.10
C GLU A 12 1.65 5.70 10.18
N HIS A 13 2.65 6.42 9.66
CA HIS A 13 2.45 7.51 8.72
C HIS A 13 1.87 7.05 7.39
N ALA A 14 2.37 5.95 6.82
CA ALA A 14 1.83 5.41 5.57
C ALA A 14 0.37 4.95 5.72
N PHE A 15 -0.01 4.34 6.85
CA PHE A 15 -1.39 3.97 7.09
C PHE A 15 -2.30 5.18 7.32
N ARG A 16 -1.79 6.25 7.94
CA ARG A 16 -2.53 7.53 8.01
C ARG A 16 -2.71 8.16 6.62
N GLN A 17 -1.72 8.04 5.73
CA GLN A 17 -1.85 8.49 4.35
C GLN A 17 -2.88 7.66 3.57
N LEU A 18 -2.91 6.34 3.77
CA LEU A 18 -3.93 5.47 3.20
C LEU A 18 -5.33 5.83 3.71
N GLU A 19 -5.49 6.05 5.02
CA GLU A 19 -6.76 6.53 5.61
C GLU A 19 -7.19 7.87 5.01
N PHE A 20 -6.26 8.82 4.90
CA PHE A 20 -6.52 10.12 4.29
C PHE A 20 -6.96 9.98 2.83
N ALA A 21 -6.27 9.15 2.04
CA ALA A 21 -6.61 8.92 0.64
C ALA A 21 -8.02 8.33 0.48
N ILE A 22 -8.38 7.35 1.32
CA ILE A 22 -9.74 6.76 1.32
C ILE A 22 -10.79 7.81 1.67
N LYS A 23 -10.54 8.62 2.71
CA LYS A 23 -11.45 9.70 3.11
C LYS A 23 -11.60 10.75 2.00
N LEU A 24 -10.51 11.14 1.35
CA LEU A 24 -10.53 12.07 0.24
C LEU A 24 -11.30 11.51 -0.95
N MET A 25 -11.08 10.24 -1.30
CA MET A 25 -11.83 9.55 -2.35
C MET A 25 -13.33 9.58 -2.08
N CYS A 26 -13.77 9.16 -0.87
CA CYS A 26 -15.19 9.23 -0.52
C CYS A 26 -15.74 10.66 -0.53
N TYR A 27 -14.95 11.65 -0.08
CA TYR A 27 -15.33 13.07 -0.13
C TYR A 27 -15.56 13.56 -1.57
N CYS A 28 -14.71 13.15 -2.51
CA CYS A 28 -14.85 13.43 -3.93
C CYS A 28 -16.06 12.72 -4.55
N GLU A 29 -16.26 11.43 -4.26
CA GLU A 29 -17.38 10.61 -4.76
C GLU A 29 -18.74 11.13 -4.28
N LEU A 30 -18.83 11.61 -3.04
CA LEU A 30 -20.02 12.25 -2.48
C LEU A 30 -20.27 13.66 -3.04
N GLY A 31 -19.40 14.14 -3.94
CA GLY A 31 -19.52 15.45 -4.58
C GLY A 31 -19.31 16.62 -3.63
N HIS A 32 -18.57 16.43 -2.53
CA HIS A 32 -18.28 17.49 -1.56
C HIS A 32 -17.17 18.43 -2.01
N ILE A 33 -16.36 18.04 -3.00
CA ILE A 33 -15.30 18.89 -3.54
C ILE A 33 -15.90 20.04 -4.36
N ASP A 34 -15.50 21.26 -4.00
CA ASP A 34 -15.81 22.48 -4.76
C ASP A 34 -14.74 22.67 -5.83
N ILE A 35 -15.07 22.29 -7.08
CA ILE A 35 -14.11 22.27 -8.20
C ILE A 35 -13.60 23.68 -8.50
N GLU A 36 -14.47 24.69 -8.46
CA GLU A 36 -14.07 26.07 -8.75
C GLU A 36 -13.06 26.61 -7.73
N LYS A 37 -13.03 26.05 -6.52
CA LYS A 37 -12.03 26.37 -5.49
C LYS A 37 -10.81 25.47 -5.54
N PHE A 38 -10.97 24.22 -5.96
CA PHE A 38 -9.88 23.25 -6.03
C PHE A 38 -8.98 23.48 -7.24
N ASP A 39 -9.57 23.57 -8.43
CA ASP A 39 -8.86 23.70 -9.71
C ASP A 39 -8.63 25.18 -10.04
N THR A 40 -7.83 25.82 -9.20
CA THR A 40 -7.42 27.22 -9.34
C THR A 40 -5.94 27.30 -9.73
N ASP A 41 -5.54 28.43 -10.30
CA ASP A 41 -4.13 28.68 -10.60
C ASP A 41 -3.31 28.65 -9.31
N ILE A 42 -2.33 27.73 -9.24
CA ILE A 42 -1.43 27.59 -8.10
C ILE A 42 0.00 27.84 -8.59
N THR A 43 0.74 28.70 -7.89
CA THR A 43 2.19 28.85 -8.09
C THR A 43 2.92 28.50 -6.80
N ILE A 44 3.80 27.52 -6.89
CA ILE A 44 4.73 27.16 -5.81
C ILE A 44 6.02 27.96 -6.02
N LEU A 45 6.36 28.80 -5.05
CA LEU A 45 7.60 29.56 -5.02
C LEU A 45 8.69 28.74 -4.35
N LEU A 46 9.67 28.27 -5.13
CA LEU A 46 10.83 27.52 -4.60
C LEU A 46 12.06 28.43 -4.63
N GLN A 47 13.12 28.00 -3.94
CA GLN A 47 14.33 28.81 -3.76
C GLN A 47 15.01 29.16 -5.10
N ASN A 48 14.94 28.27 -6.10
CA ASN A 48 15.67 28.39 -7.37
C ASN A 48 14.75 28.49 -8.59
N GLU A 49 13.46 28.18 -8.46
CA GLU A 49 12.50 28.17 -9.56
C GLU A 49 11.07 28.31 -9.03
N ASN A 50 10.13 28.63 -9.92
CA ASN A 50 8.71 28.62 -9.60
C ASN A 50 8.03 27.56 -10.45
N VAL A 51 7.09 26.82 -9.86
CA VAL A 51 6.27 25.84 -10.56
C VAL A 51 4.83 26.32 -10.57
N GLY A 52 4.27 26.51 -11.76
CA GLY A 52 2.88 26.92 -11.96
C GLY A 52 2.00 25.74 -12.40
N PHE A 53 0.80 25.66 -11.84
CA PHE A 53 -0.27 24.77 -12.24
C PHE A 53 -1.47 25.63 -12.60
N ASN A 54 -1.95 25.52 -13.84
CA ASN A 54 -3.08 26.30 -14.32
C ASN A 54 -4.41 25.64 -13.93
N ALA A 55 -5.44 26.44 -13.74
CA ALA A 55 -6.83 26.01 -13.64
C ALA A 55 -7.34 25.34 -14.92
N GLY A 56 -8.43 24.58 -14.81
CA GLY A 56 -9.09 23.88 -15.90
C GLY A 56 -8.47 22.51 -16.22
N GLY A 57 -7.58 22.01 -15.37
CA GLY A 57 -6.96 20.69 -15.52
C GLY A 57 -7.80 19.55 -14.95
N PHE A 58 -8.83 19.85 -14.15
CA PHE A 58 -9.60 18.86 -13.42
C PHE A 58 -11.11 19.06 -13.56
N GLU A 59 -11.77 18.07 -14.16
CA GLU A 59 -13.22 17.89 -14.13
C GLU A 59 -13.64 16.96 -12.99
N LYS A 60 -14.93 16.98 -12.62
CA LYS A 60 -15.48 16.20 -11.50
C LYS A 60 -15.08 14.71 -11.57
N ASP A 61 -15.29 14.09 -12.73
CA ASP A 61 -15.02 12.67 -12.92
C ASP A 61 -13.51 12.38 -12.88
N SER A 62 -12.69 13.31 -13.39
CA SER A 62 -11.23 13.20 -13.33
C SER A 62 -10.69 13.27 -11.90
N ILE A 63 -11.29 14.09 -11.03
CA ILE A 63 -10.92 14.18 -9.61
C ILE A 63 -11.29 12.89 -8.88
N ILE A 64 -12.49 12.37 -9.12
CA ILE A 64 -12.92 11.10 -8.53
C ILE A 64 -11.94 10.00 -8.95
N MET A 65 -11.67 9.85 -10.25
CA MET A 65 -10.72 8.86 -10.76
C MET A 65 -9.32 9.03 -10.15
N THR A 66 -8.81 10.26 -10.10
CA THR A 66 -7.48 10.56 -9.52
C THR A 66 -7.44 10.22 -8.03
N SER A 67 -8.52 10.49 -7.28
CA SER A 67 -8.61 10.16 -5.86
C SER A 67 -8.67 8.65 -5.61
N GLN A 68 -9.32 7.87 -6.49
CA GLN A 68 -9.30 6.41 -6.45
C GLN A 68 -7.89 5.85 -6.73
N MET A 69 -7.18 6.41 -7.73
CA MET A 69 -5.78 6.06 -8.01
C MET A 69 -4.84 6.41 -6.85
N LEU A 70 -5.13 7.50 -6.12
CA LEU A 70 -4.38 7.89 -4.93
C LEU A 70 -4.53 6.86 -3.81
N VAL A 71 -5.69 6.23 -3.65
CA VAL A 71 -5.87 5.10 -2.71
C VAL A 71 -4.94 3.94 -3.07
N GLY A 72 -4.89 3.54 -4.35
CA GLY A 72 -3.97 2.50 -4.81
C GLY A 72 -2.51 2.86 -4.58
N THR A 73 -2.14 4.12 -4.82
CA THR A 73 -0.78 4.63 -4.57
C THR A 73 -0.43 4.56 -3.08
N ALA A 74 -1.29 5.05 -2.19
CA ALA A 74 -1.07 5.02 -0.76
C ALA A 74 -1.04 3.58 -0.21
N PHE A 75 -1.85 2.68 -0.76
CA PHE A 75 -1.80 1.26 -0.46
C PHE A 75 -0.44 0.65 -0.84
N GLY A 76 0.04 0.87 -2.06
CA GLY A 76 1.35 0.40 -2.51
C GLY A 76 2.49 0.93 -1.63
N VAL A 77 2.46 2.22 -1.27
CA VAL A 77 3.42 2.83 -0.33
C VAL A 77 3.39 2.14 1.03
N SER A 78 2.21 1.81 1.54
CA SER A 78 2.08 1.10 2.81
C SER A 78 2.76 -0.28 2.78
N ALA A 79 2.69 -1.01 1.65
CA ALA A 79 3.39 -2.29 1.49
C ALA A 79 4.92 -2.12 1.47
N ILE A 80 5.41 -1.06 0.82
CA ILE A 80 6.85 -0.73 0.79
C ILE A 80 7.38 -0.49 2.21
N VAL A 81 6.67 0.29 3.03
CA VAL A 81 7.15 0.61 4.38
C VAL A 81 7.03 -0.56 5.35
N ILE A 82 6.03 -1.45 5.22
CA ILE A 82 5.98 -2.69 6.01
C ILE A 82 7.15 -3.61 5.64
N ASP A 83 7.48 -3.76 4.35
CA ASP A 83 8.65 -4.54 3.91
C ASP A 83 9.95 -3.95 4.48
N ALA A 84 10.10 -2.61 4.45
CA ALA A 84 11.24 -1.91 5.03
C ALA A 84 11.33 -2.04 6.56
N LEU A 85 10.20 -2.19 7.27
CA LEU A 85 10.17 -2.41 8.71
C LEU A 85 10.83 -3.74 9.09
N TYR A 86 10.62 -4.81 8.32
CA TYR A 86 11.33 -6.07 8.53
C TYR A 86 12.86 -5.91 8.39
N ASP A 87 13.31 -5.16 7.39
CA ASP A 87 14.75 -4.87 7.19
C ASP A 87 15.33 -4.02 8.33
N ALA A 88 14.54 -3.07 8.87
CA ALA A 88 14.92 -2.28 10.03
C ALA A 88 15.06 -3.13 11.30
N ALA A 89 14.20 -4.14 11.46
CA ALA A 89 14.25 -5.12 12.55
C ALA A 89 15.34 -6.21 12.35
N GLY A 90 16.04 -6.22 11.22
CA GLY A 90 17.05 -7.23 10.91
C GLY A 90 16.48 -8.62 10.57
N ILE A 91 15.18 -8.70 10.30
CA ILE A 91 14.47 -9.96 10.01
C ILE A 91 14.57 -10.26 8.52
N LYS A 92 15.33 -11.29 8.17
CA LYS A 92 15.51 -11.71 6.78
C LYS A 92 14.42 -12.65 6.31
N LYS A 93 13.89 -12.37 5.11
CA LYS A 93 12.97 -13.25 4.38
C LYS A 93 13.55 -14.64 4.21
N ASN A 94 12.88 -15.65 4.75
CA ASN A 94 13.18 -17.05 4.51
C ASN A 94 12.17 -17.65 3.50
N ILE A 95 12.45 -17.45 2.22
CA ILE A 95 11.57 -17.82 1.09
C ILE A 95 11.24 -19.33 1.04
N LYS A 96 12.12 -20.17 1.60
CA LYS A 96 11.93 -21.63 1.66
C LYS A 96 11.13 -22.10 2.88
N SER A 97 10.93 -21.22 3.86
CA SER A 97 10.12 -21.53 5.03
C SER A 97 8.64 -21.62 4.65
N ARG A 98 7.88 -22.37 5.44
CA ARG A 98 6.42 -22.46 5.38
C ARG A 98 5.80 -22.17 6.75
N GLU A 99 6.58 -21.53 7.63
CA GLU A 99 6.08 -21.04 8.91
C GLU A 99 5.18 -19.83 8.68
N PRO A 100 4.05 -19.70 9.41
CA PRO A 100 3.10 -18.62 9.15
C PRO A 100 3.66 -17.20 9.23
N LYS A 101 4.65 -16.97 10.09
CA LYS A 101 5.34 -15.67 10.20
C LYS A 101 6.15 -15.33 8.95
N ASP A 102 6.76 -16.34 8.33
CA ASP A 102 7.56 -16.17 7.13
C ASP A 102 6.64 -16.00 5.92
N ASP A 103 5.52 -16.73 5.88
CA ASP A 103 4.44 -16.52 4.90
C ASP A 103 3.89 -15.10 4.96
N LEU A 104 3.65 -14.53 6.16
CA LEU A 104 3.21 -13.15 6.31
C LEU A 104 4.23 -12.16 5.74
N GLN A 105 5.52 -12.35 6.05
CA GLN A 105 6.59 -11.51 5.52
C GLN A 105 6.69 -11.60 4.00
N ILE A 106 6.58 -12.81 3.45
CA ILE A 106 6.61 -13.03 2.00
C ILE A 106 5.36 -12.40 1.36
N LEU A 107 4.17 -12.50 1.97
CA LEU A 107 2.95 -11.89 1.42
C LEU A 107 3.13 -10.38 1.28
N VAL A 108 3.59 -9.69 2.34
CA VAL A 108 3.86 -8.25 2.30
C VAL A 108 4.83 -7.91 1.17
N TYR A 109 5.89 -8.70 1.02
CA TYR A 109 6.84 -8.53 -0.09
C TYR A 109 6.17 -8.74 -1.46
N MET A 110 5.28 -9.71 -1.61
CA MET A 110 4.57 -9.98 -2.86
C MET A 110 3.58 -8.86 -3.20
N VAL A 111 2.86 -8.32 -2.20
CA VAL A 111 2.01 -7.15 -2.37
C VAL A 111 2.85 -5.96 -2.84
N ARG A 112 3.98 -5.68 -2.19
CA ARG A 112 4.92 -4.63 -2.62
C ARG A 112 5.36 -4.82 -4.07
N CYS A 113 5.73 -6.05 -4.45
CA CYS A 113 6.15 -6.38 -5.81
C CYS A 113 5.04 -6.15 -6.84
N ALA A 114 3.78 -6.39 -6.48
CA ALA A 114 2.66 -6.15 -7.40
C ALA A 114 2.51 -4.68 -7.81
N PHE A 115 2.89 -3.75 -6.93
CA PHE A 115 2.85 -2.30 -7.18
C PHE A 115 4.17 -1.74 -7.75
N ALA A 116 5.26 -2.50 -7.71
CA ALA A 116 6.61 -1.99 -8.01
C ALA A 116 6.86 -1.67 -9.50
N HIS A 117 6.09 -2.25 -10.42
CA HIS A 117 6.32 -2.10 -11.86
C HIS A 117 5.29 -1.20 -12.55
N ASN A 118 4.07 -1.12 -12.01
CA ASN A 118 3.03 -0.21 -12.48
C ASN A 118 2.05 0.10 -11.34
N ILE A 119 2.20 1.27 -10.72
CA ILE A 119 1.36 1.66 -9.58
C ILE A 119 -0.09 1.96 -9.99
N ALA A 120 -0.32 2.32 -11.25
CA ALA A 120 -1.64 2.63 -11.79
C ALA A 120 -2.41 1.38 -12.23
N ALA A 121 -1.71 0.28 -12.50
CA ALA A 121 -2.30 -1.02 -12.82
C ALA A 121 -1.44 -2.13 -12.20
N PRO A 122 -1.51 -2.30 -10.86
CA PRO A 122 -0.72 -3.31 -10.14
C PRO A 122 -1.14 -4.72 -10.57
N VAL A 123 -0.16 -5.63 -10.65
CA VAL A 123 -0.35 -7.02 -11.12
C VAL A 123 0.48 -7.95 -10.25
N TRP A 124 -0.09 -9.08 -9.83
CA TRP A 124 0.66 -10.10 -9.08
C TRP A 124 1.80 -10.71 -9.93
N ASP A 125 3.00 -10.80 -9.36
CA ASP A 125 4.19 -11.40 -10.02
C ASP A 125 4.82 -12.50 -9.14
N ALA A 126 4.09 -13.59 -8.92
CA ALA A 126 4.52 -14.73 -8.12
C ALA A 126 5.27 -15.78 -8.96
N ARG A 127 6.45 -15.41 -9.48
CA ARG A 127 7.26 -16.33 -10.31
C ARG A 127 8.00 -17.37 -9.49
N GLY A 128 7.82 -18.64 -9.83
CA GLY A 128 8.56 -19.77 -9.26
C GLY A 128 7.87 -20.40 -8.03
N PRO A 129 8.23 -21.65 -7.69
CA PRO A 129 7.47 -22.48 -6.76
C PRO A 129 7.52 -22.00 -5.29
N ASP A 130 8.47 -21.15 -4.95
CA ASP A 130 8.56 -20.60 -3.59
C ASP A 130 7.56 -19.47 -3.33
N PHE A 131 7.10 -18.80 -4.39
CA PHE A 131 6.10 -17.71 -4.33
C PHE A 131 4.74 -18.17 -4.87
N ALA A 132 4.69 -18.96 -5.94
CA ALA A 132 3.46 -19.51 -6.52
C ALA A 132 2.92 -20.68 -5.68
N ARG A 133 2.32 -20.37 -4.54
CA ARG A 133 1.74 -21.35 -3.59
C ARG A 133 0.68 -20.70 -2.70
N GLU A 134 0.02 -21.53 -1.92
CA GLU A 134 -0.85 -21.10 -0.82
C GLU A 134 -0.03 -20.59 0.38
N PHE A 135 -0.53 -19.50 0.96
CA PHE A 135 0.04 -18.83 2.12
C PHE A 135 -0.95 -18.97 3.27
N TYR A 136 -0.47 -19.52 4.40
CA TYR A 136 -1.30 -19.76 5.56
C TYR A 136 -1.00 -18.76 6.69
N LEU A 137 -1.98 -17.93 7.01
CA LEU A 137 -1.88 -16.79 7.91
C LEU A 137 -2.92 -16.90 9.04
N PRO A 138 -2.66 -17.62 10.14
CA PRO A 138 -3.64 -17.94 11.16
C PRO A 138 -4.16 -16.72 11.94
N LEU A 139 -3.36 -15.64 12.05
CA LEU A 139 -3.78 -14.39 12.70
C LEU A 139 -4.65 -13.50 11.78
N THR A 140 -4.62 -13.82 10.49
CA THR A 140 -5.23 -13.05 9.41
C THR A 140 -5.79 -14.01 8.33
N PRO A 141 -6.69 -14.94 8.69
CA PRO A 141 -7.05 -16.06 7.83
C PRO A 141 -7.79 -15.62 6.55
N GLU A 142 -8.45 -14.46 6.59
CA GLU A 142 -9.07 -13.86 5.41
C GLU A 142 -8.04 -13.34 4.40
N ALA A 143 -6.76 -13.22 4.80
CA ALA A 143 -5.65 -12.93 3.90
C ALA A 143 -4.95 -14.19 3.36
N ASN A 144 -5.42 -15.40 3.73
CA ASN A 144 -4.92 -16.62 3.10
C ASN A 144 -5.16 -16.55 1.61
N VAL A 145 -4.10 -16.71 0.83
CA VAL A 145 -4.12 -16.52 -0.61
C VAL A 145 -3.28 -17.58 -1.28
N ASP A 146 -3.78 -18.11 -2.39
CA ASP A 146 -3.02 -18.97 -3.29
C ASP A 146 -2.47 -18.14 -4.45
N LEU A 147 -1.22 -17.72 -4.32
CA LEU A 147 -0.53 -16.92 -5.33
C LEU A 147 -0.28 -17.71 -6.62
N SER A 148 -0.37 -19.05 -6.60
CA SER A 148 -0.28 -19.87 -7.82
C SER A 148 -1.47 -19.65 -8.76
N GLN A 149 -2.63 -19.27 -8.21
CA GLN A 149 -3.86 -19.06 -8.98
C GLN A 149 -4.01 -17.64 -9.52
N ILE A 150 -3.32 -16.66 -8.91
CA ILE A 150 -3.47 -15.24 -9.25
C ILE A 150 -2.21 -14.61 -9.83
N ASN A 151 -1.16 -15.39 -10.13
CA ASN A 151 0.01 -14.89 -10.83
C ASN A 151 -0.36 -14.30 -12.21
N GLY A 152 0.06 -13.07 -12.49
CA GLY A 152 -0.27 -12.32 -13.70
C GLY A 152 -1.66 -11.69 -13.71
N VAL A 153 -2.47 -11.88 -12.67
CA VAL A 153 -3.78 -11.25 -12.51
C VAL A 153 -3.60 -9.85 -11.92
N SER A 154 -4.44 -8.91 -12.37
CA SER A 154 -4.53 -7.58 -11.76
C SER A 154 -4.71 -7.70 -10.25
N PHE A 155 -3.96 -6.90 -9.50
CA PHE A 155 -4.10 -6.88 -8.06
C PHE A 155 -5.50 -6.35 -7.69
N ASP A 156 -6.09 -6.99 -6.69
CA ASP A 156 -7.38 -6.63 -6.10
C ASP A 156 -7.21 -6.75 -4.59
N TYR A 157 -7.71 -5.79 -3.83
CA TYR A 157 -7.60 -5.79 -2.37
C TYR A 157 -8.28 -7.03 -1.76
N GLU A 158 -9.35 -7.54 -2.37
CA GLU A 158 -10.08 -8.72 -1.91
C GLU A 158 -9.25 -10.00 -2.00
N HIS A 159 -8.22 -10.06 -2.85
CA HIS A 159 -7.29 -11.19 -2.88
C HIS A 159 -6.55 -11.40 -1.55
N ILE A 160 -6.48 -10.38 -0.70
CA ILE A 160 -5.89 -10.45 0.65
C ILE A 160 -6.89 -10.09 1.75
N GLY A 161 -8.20 -10.17 1.48
CA GLY A 161 -9.28 -9.90 2.43
C GLY A 161 -9.64 -8.42 2.60
N GLY A 162 -9.22 -7.55 1.68
CA GLY A 162 -9.59 -6.13 1.64
C GLY A 162 -8.84 -5.24 2.62
N PHE A 163 -9.25 -3.97 2.71
CA PHE A 163 -8.57 -2.97 3.55
C PHE A 163 -8.56 -3.33 5.03
N ALA A 164 -9.67 -3.81 5.57
CA ALA A 164 -9.76 -4.19 6.99
C ALA A 164 -8.67 -5.23 7.33
N GLN A 165 -8.44 -6.17 6.43
CA GLN A 165 -7.44 -7.21 6.61
C GLN A 165 -6.02 -6.68 6.49
N TRP A 166 -5.79 -5.71 5.61
CA TRP A 166 -4.51 -5.02 5.50
C TRP A 166 -4.11 -4.26 6.78
N TYR A 167 -5.06 -3.63 7.48
CA TYR A 167 -4.82 -3.02 8.79
C TYR A 167 -4.47 -4.06 9.86
N LYS A 168 -5.12 -5.23 9.86
CA LYS A 168 -4.75 -6.34 10.75
C LYS A 168 -3.34 -6.86 10.44
N ILE A 169 -2.96 -6.98 9.17
CA ILE A 169 -1.60 -7.34 8.75
C ILE A 169 -0.58 -6.35 9.32
N LYS A 170 -0.82 -5.05 9.19
CA LYS A 170 0.03 -4.01 9.78
C LYS A 170 0.21 -4.21 11.29
N ASP A 171 -0.87 -4.41 12.04
CA ASP A 171 -0.79 -4.63 13.49
C ASP A 171 -0.02 -5.92 13.83
N ALA A 172 -0.25 -7.01 13.08
CA ALA A 172 0.45 -8.27 13.25
C ALA A 172 1.96 -8.14 12.99
N VAL A 173 2.36 -7.42 11.94
CA VAL A 173 3.78 -7.17 11.64
C VAL A 173 4.42 -6.30 12.73
N ILE A 174 3.79 -5.20 13.14
CA ILE A 174 4.31 -4.34 14.22
C ILE A 174 4.48 -5.14 15.52
N HIS A 175 3.53 -6.02 15.84
CA HIS A 175 3.63 -6.88 17.01
C HIS A 175 4.79 -7.87 16.89
N ALA A 176 4.95 -8.51 15.73
CA ALA A 176 6.02 -9.47 15.48
C ALA A 176 7.41 -8.82 15.60
N VAL A 177 7.63 -7.63 15.04
CA VAL A 177 8.94 -6.95 15.09
C VAL A 177 9.26 -6.32 16.44
N ARG A 178 8.26 -6.05 17.29
CA ARG A 178 8.48 -5.57 18.68
C ARG A 178 8.78 -6.72 19.65
N GLY A 179 8.34 -7.93 19.32
CA GLY A 179 8.59 -9.14 20.10
C GLY A 179 9.93 -9.83 19.81
N THR A 180 10.68 -9.34 18.82
CA THR A 180 12.05 -9.77 18.46
C THR A 180 13.09 -8.89 19.11
#